data_AF-A0A3A9CAW9-F1
#
_entry.id   AF-A0A3A9CAW9-F1
#
_cell.length_a   1.000
_cell.length_b   1.000
_cell.length_c   1.000
_cell.angle_alpha   90.00
_cell.angle_beta   90.00
_cell.angle_gamma   90.00
#
_symmetry.space_group_name_H-M   'P 1'
#
loop_
_entity.id
_entity.type
_entity.pdbx_description
1 polymer ?
#
loop_
_entity_poly.entity_id
_entity_poly.type
_entity_poly.pdbx_seq_one_letter_code
_entity_poly.pdbx_strand_id
1 'polypeptide(L)'
;MCNEPFLINGIGSIRCPTLRDIRRLTYLQFCFYLNMLSASTEDYAKLCVPETESRNHQEGNTKSLYGLLLYENPQLLLGILHFFLSDSIEFDRDTSSFLTFSQDREGNKHFNGHIGSDNFNLFCDAVLCIMGIQKSEDREPKFKNKHAAKLYEKLKNNPLSKKKKQDADYSLDNMVRKFCTHNKSGINILNVWDMTYYQFISMFGEYQNARQCDFNDMMAANTFSYKKSSDYKPLDYMRNTDA
;
A
#
# COMPACT_ATOMS: atom_id res chain seq x y z
N MET A 1 9.17 -9.83 9.96
CA MET A 1 8.74 -8.44 9.70
C MET A 1 9.65 -7.50 10.49
N CYS A 2 10.72 -7.00 9.85
CA CYS A 2 11.66 -6.08 10.48
C CYS A 2 11.18 -4.63 10.28
N ASN A 3 11.40 -3.76 11.27
CA ASN A 3 11.10 -2.32 11.17
C ASN A 3 12.33 -1.49 10.79
N GLU A 4 13.43 -2.14 10.43
CA GLU A 4 14.64 -1.46 10.00
C GLU A 4 14.49 -0.94 8.56
N PRO A 5 15.07 0.23 8.25
CA PRO A 5 15.17 0.72 6.89
C PRO A 5 15.85 -0.30 5.98
N PHE A 6 15.33 -0.44 4.77
CA PHE A 6 15.88 -1.30 3.73
C PHE A 6 16.70 -0.45 2.76
N LEU A 7 18.00 -0.72 2.68
CA LEU A 7 18.91 -0.03 1.77
C LEU A 7 18.70 -0.53 0.33
N ILE A 8 18.44 0.41 -0.58
CA ILE A 8 18.30 0.14 -2.01
C ILE A 8 19.46 0.80 -2.74
N ASN A 9 20.26 -0.03 -3.41
CA ASN A 9 21.42 0.42 -4.16
C ASN A 9 21.04 1.52 -5.17
N GLY A 10 21.72 2.65 -5.10
CA GLY A 10 21.51 3.78 -6.00
C GLY A 10 20.31 4.66 -5.65
N ILE A 11 19.53 4.35 -4.60
CA ILE A 11 18.41 5.17 -4.12
C ILE A 11 18.65 5.62 -2.68
N GLY A 12 18.91 4.70 -1.76
CA GLY A 12 18.98 4.99 -0.32
C GLY A 12 18.11 4.10 0.54
N SER A 13 18.01 4.44 1.83
CA SER A 13 17.33 3.65 2.86
C SER A 13 15.85 3.98 2.94
N ILE A 14 15.00 3.08 2.44
CA ILE A 14 13.54 3.21 2.50
C ILE A 14 13.01 2.57 3.77
N ARG A 15 12.07 3.22 4.45
CA ARG A 15 11.41 2.68 5.65
C ARG A 15 9.91 2.54 5.45
N CYS A 16 9.35 1.52 6.10
CA CYS A 16 7.91 1.44 6.30
C CYS A 16 7.53 2.40 7.45
N PRO A 17 6.59 3.35 7.26
CA PRO A 17 6.16 4.24 8.33
C PRO A 17 5.40 3.49 9.41
N THR A 18 5.54 3.96 10.65
CA THR A 18 4.72 3.48 11.77
C THR A 18 3.31 4.05 11.72
N LEU A 19 2.36 3.41 12.40
CA LEU A 19 1.04 4.01 12.57
C LEU A 19 1.12 5.38 13.29
N ARG A 20 2.10 5.55 14.18
CA ARG A 20 2.40 6.83 14.84
C ARG A 20 2.85 7.90 13.84
N ASP A 21 3.71 7.55 12.90
CA ASP A 21 4.14 8.46 11.82
C ASP A 21 2.95 8.89 10.95
N ILE A 22 2.11 7.93 10.57
CA ILE A 22 0.89 8.18 9.80
C ILE A 22 -0.07 9.08 10.59
N ARG A 23 -0.20 8.89 11.90
CA ARG A 23 -1.05 9.75 12.75
C ARG A 23 -0.53 11.19 12.80
N ARG A 24 0.79 11.41 12.82
CA ARG A 24 1.40 12.75 12.78
C ARG A 24 1.15 13.46 11.45
N LEU A 25 1.13 12.73 10.34
CA LEU A 25 0.84 13.26 9.00
C LEU A 25 -0.67 13.39 8.70
N THR A 26 -1.50 12.57 9.35
CA THR A 26 -2.89 12.20 9.03
C THR A 26 -3.01 11.04 8.04
N TYR A 27 -4.01 10.17 8.26
CA TYR A 27 -4.27 9.00 7.41
C TYR A 27 -4.68 9.39 5.99
N LEU A 28 -5.44 10.49 5.83
CA LEU A 28 -5.85 10.98 4.50
C LEU A 28 -4.63 11.37 3.66
N GLN A 29 -3.70 12.12 4.23
CA GLN A 29 -2.48 12.56 3.56
C GLN A 29 -1.57 11.36 3.24
N PHE A 30 -1.48 10.39 4.14
CA PHE A 30 -0.79 9.12 3.87
C PHE A 30 -1.40 8.36 2.69
N CYS A 31 -2.73 8.19 2.66
CA CYS A 31 -3.42 7.58 1.53
C CYS A 31 -3.18 8.36 0.23
N PHE A 32 -3.13 9.69 0.30
CA PHE A 32 -2.80 10.53 -0.84
C PHE A 32 -1.39 10.21 -1.37
N TYR A 33 -0.38 10.12 -0.50
CA TYR A 33 0.97 9.73 -0.90
C TYR A 33 1.00 8.34 -1.57
N LEU A 34 0.33 7.35 -1.00
CA LEU A 34 0.25 6.01 -1.59
C LEU A 34 -0.43 6.00 -2.96
N ASN A 35 -1.50 6.79 -3.12
CA ASN A 35 -2.17 6.93 -4.41
C ASN A 35 -1.24 7.53 -5.45
N MET A 36 -0.42 8.52 -5.08
CA MET A 36 0.55 9.13 -6.01
C MET A 36 1.64 8.14 -6.43
N LEU A 37 2.16 7.35 -5.49
CA LEU A 37 3.18 6.33 -5.77
C LEU A 37 2.62 5.17 -6.63
N SER A 38 1.31 4.93 -6.55
CA SER A 38 0.62 3.88 -7.31
C SER A 38 0.06 4.36 -8.64
N ALA A 39 -0.06 5.68 -8.84
CA ALA A 39 -0.68 6.26 -10.03
C ALA A 39 0.21 6.07 -11.27
N SER A 40 -0.43 5.87 -12.42
CA SER A 40 0.25 6.03 -13.69
C SER A 40 0.52 7.51 -13.96
N THR A 41 1.53 7.82 -14.78
CA THR A 41 1.79 9.18 -15.24
C THR A 41 0.55 9.82 -15.88
N GLU A 42 -0.24 9.03 -16.63
CA GLU A 42 -1.47 9.51 -17.27
C GLU A 42 -2.55 9.89 -16.27
N ASP A 43 -2.72 9.09 -15.22
CA ASP A 43 -3.71 9.36 -14.17
C ASP A 43 -3.35 10.63 -13.39
N TYR A 44 -2.05 10.83 -13.13
CA TYR A 44 -1.56 12.04 -12.50
C TYR A 44 -1.75 13.28 -13.38
N ALA A 45 -1.44 13.18 -14.68
CA ALA A 45 -1.62 14.28 -15.64
C ALA A 45 -3.09 14.73 -15.72
N LYS A 46 -4.05 13.78 -15.71
CA LYS A 46 -5.49 14.08 -15.70
C LYS A 46 -5.95 14.80 -14.43
N LEU A 47 -5.27 14.58 -13.30
CA LEU A 47 -5.62 15.20 -12.01
C LEU A 47 -5.09 16.63 -11.89
N CYS A 48 -3.94 16.94 -12.51
CA CYS A 48 -3.24 18.21 -12.33
C CYS A 48 -3.43 19.20 -13.49
N VAL A 49 -3.66 18.73 -14.72
CA VAL A 49 -3.66 19.61 -15.91
C VAL A 49 -5.10 19.88 -16.39
N PRO A 50 -5.58 21.13 -16.37
CA PRO A 50 -6.82 21.52 -17.04
C PRO A 50 -6.75 21.18 -18.53
N GLU A 51 -7.83 20.68 -19.13
CA GLU A 51 -7.90 20.19 -20.53
C GLU A 51 -7.35 21.18 -21.60
N THR A 52 -7.17 22.45 -21.25
CA THR A 52 -6.73 23.53 -22.14
C THR A 52 -5.21 23.68 -22.30
N GLU A 53 -4.37 23.13 -21.41
CA GLU A 53 -2.90 23.32 -21.44
C GLU A 53 -2.10 22.04 -21.79
N SER A 54 -2.78 20.92 -22.00
CA SER A 54 -2.23 19.59 -22.31
C SER A 54 -1.37 19.52 -23.60
N ARG A 55 -1.24 20.63 -24.34
CA ARG A 55 -0.59 20.70 -25.66
C ARG A 55 0.81 21.33 -25.66
N ASN A 56 1.22 22.06 -24.61
CA ASN A 56 2.48 22.84 -24.63
C ASN A 56 3.65 22.25 -23.83
N HIS A 57 3.44 21.27 -22.96
CA HIS A 57 4.54 20.65 -22.20
C HIS A 57 5.24 19.54 -23.00
N GLN A 58 5.83 19.91 -24.14
CA GLN A 58 6.71 19.06 -24.93
C GLN A 58 8.18 19.51 -24.83
N GLU A 59 8.77 19.49 -23.65
CA GLU A 59 10.24 19.53 -23.52
C GLU A 59 10.71 18.49 -22.49
N GLY A 60 11.27 17.40 -23.03
CA GLY A 60 12.27 16.51 -22.41
C GLY A 60 11.87 15.68 -21.19
N ASN A 61 11.37 16.32 -20.11
CA ASN A 61 11.35 15.75 -18.76
C ASN A 61 9.95 15.74 -18.11
N THR A 62 8.97 16.45 -18.66
CA THR A 62 7.55 16.46 -18.20
C THR A 62 6.78 15.18 -18.54
N LYS A 63 7.41 14.22 -19.23
CA LYS A 63 6.80 12.93 -19.59
C LYS A 63 6.84 11.89 -18.48
N SER A 64 7.64 12.07 -17.44
CA SER A 64 7.72 11.12 -16.31
C SER A 64 6.90 11.63 -15.13
N LEU A 65 6.39 10.70 -14.31
CA LEU A 65 5.70 11.04 -13.07
C LEU A 65 6.58 11.90 -12.15
N TYR A 66 7.88 11.60 -12.10
CA TYR A 66 8.87 12.39 -11.37
C TYR A 66 8.93 13.83 -11.87
N GLY A 67 9.04 14.04 -13.19
CA GLY A 67 9.10 15.38 -13.76
C GLY A 67 7.83 16.19 -13.47
N LEU A 68 6.65 15.57 -13.63
CA LEU A 68 5.38 16.21 -13.28
C LEU A 68 5.33 16.61 -11.80
N LEU A 69 5.77 15.72 -10.90
CA LEU A 69 5.84 16.02 -9.47
C LEU A 69 6.87 17.11 -9.15
N LEU A 70 8.03 17.11 -9.81
CA LEU A 70 9.10 18.07 -9.56
C LEU A 70 8.71 19.50 -9.97
N TYR A 71 8.08 19.66 -11.13
CA TYR A 71 7.74 20.99 -11.67
C TYR A 71 6.37 21.49 -11.21
N GLU A 72 5.35 20.63 -11.19
CA GLU A 72 3.99 21.05 -10.84
C GLU A 72 3.75 21.06 -9.33
N ASN A 73 4.33 20.10 -8.60
CA ASN A 73 4.05 19.90 -7.17
C ASN A 73 5.29 19.51 -6.34
N PRO A 74 6.37 20.31 -6.33
CA PRO A 74 7.63 19.95 -5.67
C PRO A 74 7.50 19.70 -4.16
N GLN A 75 6.57 20.39 -3.50
CA GLN A 75 6.29 20.19 -2.07
C GLN A 75 5.72 18.80 -1.77
N LEU A 76 4.89 18.27 -2.69
CA LEU A 76 4.35 16.93 -2.58
C LEU A 76 5.44 15.88 -2.74
N LEU A 77 6.30 16.05 -3.77
CA LEU A 77 7.45 15.18 -4.00
C LEU A 77 8.36 15.14 -2.77
N LEU A 78 8.75 16.31 -2.26
CA LEU A 78 9.62 16.44 -1.10
C LEU A 78 8.99 15.80 0.15
N GLY A 79 7.67 15.99 0.36
CA GLY A 79 6.93 15.37 1.45
C GLY A 79 6.90 13.84 1.36
N ILE A 80 6.68 13.28 0.17
CA ILE A 80 6.74 11.83 -0.07
C ILE A 80 8.13 11.29 0.24
N LEU A 81 9.17 11.93 -0.30
CA LEU A 81 10.56 11.51 -0.12
C LEU A 81 10.94 11.52 1.37
N HIS A 82 10.68 12.61 2.10
CA HIS A 82 10.97 12.68 3.54
C HIS A 82 10.17 11.68 4.39
N PHE A 83 8.96 11.32 3.95
CA PHE A 83 8.14 10.41 4.71
C PHE A 83 8.66 8.96 4.61
N PHE A 84 9.09 8.54 3.42
CA PHE A 84 9.51 7.15 3.17
C PHE A 84 11.02 6.91 3.22
N LEU A 85 11.86 7.93 3.09
CA LEU A 85 13.30 7.80 3.25
C LEU A 85 13.70 8.02 4.71
N SER A 86 14.69 7.25 5.15
CA SER A 86 15.38 7.48 6.43
C SER A 86 16.60 8.37 6.25
N ASP A 87 17.10 8.46 5.02
CA ASP A 87 18.28 9.22 4.66
C ASP A 87 17.99 10.73 4.62
N SER A 88 19.04 11.52 4.82
CA SER A 88 18.98 12.96 4.52
C SER A 88 19.02 13.18 3.01
N ILE A 89 18.34 14.22 2.53
CA ILE A 89 18.13 14.46 1.10
C ILE A 89 18.56 15.88 0.76
N GLU A 90 19.31 16.03 -0.34
CA GLU A 90 19.71 17.33 -0.88
C GLU A 90 19.38 17.40 -2.37
N PHE A 91 18.84 18.52 -2.84
CA PHE A 91 18.49 18.69 -4.24
C PHE A 91 19.69 19.19 -5.04
N ASP A 92 20.09 18.42 -6.04
CA ASP A 92 21.09 18.82 -7.03
C ASP A 92 20.42 19.45 -8.25
N ARG A 93 20.76 20.72 -8.52
CA ARG A 93 20.18 21.50 -9.62
C ARG A 93 20.71 21.05 -10.97
N ASP A 94 21.94 20.58 -11.03
CA ASP A 94 22.60 20.25 -12.31
C ASP A 94 21.99 18.99 -12.92
N THR A 95 21.72 17.98 -12.09
CA THR A 95 21.06 16.74 -12.50
C THR A 95 19.54 16.76 -12.32
N SER A 96 18.98 17.80 -11.69
CA SER A 96 17.57 17.88 -11.29
C SER A 96 17.11 16.64 -10.50
N SER A 97 17.97 16.16 -9.60
CA SER A 97 17.77 14.94 -8.82
C SER A 97 17.99 15.20 -7.32
N PHE A 98 17.43 14.31 -6.49
CA PHE A 98 17.59 14.35 -5.05
C PHE A 98 18.69 13.37 -4.63
N LEU A 99 19.82 13.87 -4.13
CA LEU A 99 20.90 13.06 -3.59
C LEU A 99 20.54 12.58 -2.18
N THR A 100 20.82 11.31 -1.88
CA THR A 100 20.53 10.71 -0.58
C THR A 100 21.81 10.40 0.19
N PHE A 101 21.81 10.71 1.48
CA PHE A 101 22.95 10.51 2.36
C PHE A 101 22.55 9.84 3.67
N SER A 102 23.24 8.76 4.02
CA SER A 102 23.20 8.21 5.37
C SER A 102 24.10 9.03 6.29
N GLN A 103 23.76 9.06 7.57
CA GLN A 103 24.62 9.61 8.63
C GLN A 103 25.12 8.46 9.49
N ASP A 104 26.43 8.41 9.71
CA ASP A 104 27.03 7.51 10.68
C ASP A 104 26.82 8.02 12.12
N ARG A 105 27.31 7.26 13.12
CA ARG A 105 27.21 7.65 14.53
C ARG A 105 28.07 8.86 14.89
N GLU A 106 29.00 9.24 14.03
CA GLU A 106 29.94 10.35 14.21
C GLU A 106 29.46 11.63 13.49
N GLY A 107 28.37 11.54 12.72
CA GLY A 107 27.76 12.64 11.97
C GLY A 107 28.30 12.82 10.55
N ASN A 108 29.15 11.92 10.06
CA ASN A 108 29.65 11.96 8.68
C ASN A 108 28.56 11.54 7.71
N LYS A 109 28.41 12.30 6.62
CA LYS A 109 27.49 12.00 5.53
C LYS A 109 28.14 11.03 4.54
N HIS A 110 27.48 9.91 4.29
CA HIS A 110 27.87 8.96 3.25
C HIS A 110 26.84 8.99 2.13
N PHE A 111 27.31 9.19 0.91
CA PHE A 111 26.46 9.16 -0.28
C PHE A 111 25.91 7.75 -0.51
N ASN A 112 24.58 7.63 -0.58
CA ASN A 112 23.89 6.35 -0.79
C ASN A 112 23.34 6.20 -2.21
N GLY A 113 22.99 7.32 -2.86
CA GLY A 113 22.40 7.32 -4.19
C GLY A 113 21.68 8.61 -4.54
N HIS A 114 20.82 8.54 -5.55
CA HIS A 114 20.02 9.68 -5.99
C HIS A 114 18.60 9.23 -6.35
N ILE A 115 17.67 10.17 -6.44
CA ILE A 115 16.32 9.94 -6.94
C ILE A 115 16.04 10.98 -8.02
N GLY A 116 15.83 10.50 -9.23
CA GLY A 116 15.59 11.30 -10.42
C GLY A 116 14.62 10.64 -11.39
N SER A 117 14.46 11.25 -12.56
CA SER A 117 13.55 10.78 -13.63
C SER A 117 13.88 9.35 -14.10
N ASP A 118 15.15 8.93 -13.97
CA ASP A 118 15.70 7.65 -14.37
C ASP A 118 15.32 6.49 -13.44
N ASN A 119 15.18 6.75 -12.13
CA ASN A 119 14.99 5.69 -11.12
C ASN A 119 13.78 5.90 -10.19
N PHE A 120 12.99 6.96 -10.38
CA PHE A 120 11.82 7.23 -9.53
C PHE A 120 10.78 6.09 -9.53
N ASN A 121 10.57 5.43 -10.67
CA ASN A 121 9.68 4.27 -10.73
C ASN A 121 10.16 3.12 -9.83
N LEU A 122 11.48 2.90 -9.77
CA LEU A 122 12.08 1.90 -8.88
C LEU A 122 11.87 2.29 -7.41
N PHE A 123 11.99 3.58 -7.08
CA PHE A 123 11.64 4.10 -5.76
C PHE A 123 10.17 3.82 -5.40
N CYS A 124 9.23 4.16 -6.30
CA CYS A 124 7.81 3.90 -6.10
C CYS A 124 7.52 2.40 -5.87
N ASP A 125 8.08 1.53 -6.72
CA ASP A 125 7.92 0.08 -6.62
C ASP A 125 8.47 -0.45 -5.29
N ALA A 126 9.62 0.05 -4.87
CA ALA A 126 10.22 -0.34 -3.61
C ALA A 126 9.40 0.09 -2.38
N VAL A 127 8.89 1.33 -2.37
CA VAL A 127 7.99 1.79 -1.30
C VAL A 127 6.76 0.91 -1.24
N LEU A 128 6.09 0.66 -2.36
CA LEU A 128 4.88 -0.17 -2.41
C LEU A 128 5.16 -1.62 -1.97
N CYS A 129 6.31 -2.17 -2.34
CA CYS A 129 6.76 -3.49 -1.90
C CYS A 129 6.92 -3.55 -0.37
N ILE A 130 7.61 -2.58 0.23
CA ILE A 130 7.80 -2.49 1.69
C ILE A 130 6.46 -2.25 2.41
N MET A 131 5.50 -1.59 1.75
CA MET A 131 4.14 -1.44 2.24
C MET A 131 3.29 -2.71 2.14
N GLY A 132 3.78 -3.77 1.48
CA GLY A 132 3.02 -4.99 1.18
C GLY A 132 1.89 -4.77 0.17
N ILE A 133 1.95 -3.68 -0.59
CA ILE A 133 0.99 -3.36 -1.64
C ILE A 133 1.55 -3.94 -2.94
N GLN A 134 0.96 -5.05 -3.38
CA GLN A 134 1.24 -5.56 -4.72
C GLN A 134 0.59 -4.62 -5.72
N LYS A 135 1.37 -4.07 -6.66
CA LYS A 135 0.78 -3.52 -7.88
C LYS A 135 -0.01 -4.67 -8.50
N SER A 136 -1.30 -4.45 -8.74
CA SER A 136 -2.04 -5.36 -9.59
C SER A 136 -1.30 -5.33 -10.92
N GLU A 137 -0.54 -6.38 -11.23
CA GLU A 137 -0.17 -6.59 -12.60
C GLU A 137 -1.51 -6.64 -13.34
N ASP A 138 -1.74 -5.70 -14.26
CA ASP A 138 -2.77 -5.81 -15.28
C ASP A 138 -2.40 -7.00 -16.20
N ARG A 139 -2.16 -8.19 -15.63
CA ARG A 139 -2.31 -9.42 -16.39
C ARG A 139 -3.79 -9.49 -16.66
N GLU A 140 -4.18 -9.10 -17.86
CA GLU A 140 -5.50 -9.45 -18.36
C GLU A 140 -5.70 -10.95 -18.09
N PRO A 141 -6.68 -11.31 -17.26
CA PRO A 141 -6.86 -12.69 -16.88
C PRO A 141 -7.09 -13.51 -18.15
N LYS A 142 -6.22 -14.49 -18.41
CA LYS A 142 -6.39 -15.41 -19.54
C LYS A 142 -7.55 -16.35 -19.24
N PHE A 143 -8.74 -15.98 -19.69
CA PHE A 143 -9.93 -16.80 -19.48
C PHE A 143 -9.94 -18.00 -20.43
N LYS A 144 -9.95 -19.22 -19.89
CA LYS A 144 -10.21 -20.44 -20.67
C LYS A 144 -11.67 -20.51 -21.17
N ASN A 145 -12.60 -19.80 -20.54
CA ASN A 145 -14.04 -19.86 -20.86
C ASN A 145 -14.63 -18.46 -21.14
N LYS A 146 -15.39 -18.34 -22.24
CA LYS A 146 -16.12 -17.13 -22.65
C LYS A 146 -17.11 -16.63 -21.59
N HIS A 147 -17.66 -17.51 -20.74
CA HIS A 147 -18.55 -17.12 -19.65
C HIS A 147 -17.80 -16.37 -18.53
N ALA A 148 -16.61 -16.84 -18.17
CA ALA A 148 -15.76 -16.18 -17.18
C ALA A 148 -15.26 -14.81 -17.68
N ALA A 149 -14.92 -14.71 -18.96
CA ALA A 149 -14.57 -13.44 -19.60
C ALA A 149 -15.73 -12.42 -19.56
N LYS A 150 -16.95 -12.85 -19.91
CA LYS A 150 -18.15 -12.00 -19.84
C LYS A 150 -18.49 -11.56 -18.41
N LEU A 151 -18.27 -12.42 -17.42
CA LEU A 151 -18.53 -12.09 -16.02
C LEU A 151 -17.50 -11.06 -15.51
N TYR A 152 -16.23 -11.23 -15.88
CA TYR A 152 -15.18 -10.27 -15.58
C TYR A 152 -15.41 -8.90 -16.22
N GLU A 153 -15.77 -8.86 -17.51
CA GLU A 153 -16.13 -7.60 -18.18
C GLU A 153 -17.31 -6.91 -17.51
N LYS A 154 -18.33 -7.68 -17.11
CA LYS A 154 -19.47 -7.15 -16.36
C LYS A 154 -19.05 -6.58 -15.00
N LEU A 155 -18.12 -7.22 -14.28
CA LEU A 155 -17.62 -6.75 -12.99
C LEU A 155 -16.70 -5.51 -13.12
N LYS A 156 -15.84 -5.48 -14.14
CA LYS A 156 -14.97 -4.34 -14.48
C LYS A 156 -15.77 -3.10 -14.88
N ASN A 157 -16.84 -3.31 -15.64
CA ASN A 157 -17.71 -2.24 -16.16
C ASN A 157 -18.84 -1.85 -15.20
N ASN A 158 -19.03 -2.55 -14.07
CA ASN A 158 -20.08 -2.22 -13.13
C ASN A 158 -19.74 -0.94 -12.34
N PRO A 159 -20.50 0.16 -12.45
CA PRO A 159 -20.25 1.38 -11.67
C PRO A 159 -20.36 1.17 -10.15
N LEU A 160 -20.97 0.08 -9.69
CA LEU A 160 -21.00 -0.31 -8.27
C LEU A 160 -19.62 -0.70 -7.70
N SER A 161 -18.66 -1.11 -8.53
CA SER A 161 -17.29 -1.39 -8.08
C SER A 161 -16.43 -0.12 -7.96
N LYS A 162 -16.78 0.94 -8.70
CA LYS A 162 -16.02 2.20 -8.76
C LYS A 162 -16.41 3.24 -7.71
N LYS A 163 -17.50 3.04 -6.97
CA LYS A 163 -17.97 3.93 -5.89
C LYS A 163 -18.46 3.15 -4.67
N LYS A 164 -17.63 2.26 -4.11
CA LYS A 164 -17.84 1.95 -2.69
C LYS A 164 -17.38 3.17 -1.91
N LYS A 165 -18.33 3.90 -1.31
CA LYS A 165 -18.01 4.78 -0.16
C LYS A 165 -17.10 3.96 0.73
N GLN A 166 -15.91 4.48 1.04
CA GLN A 166 -14.99 3.80 1.94
C GLN A 166 -15.78 3.53 3.22
N ASP A 167 -16.01 2.25 3.50
CA ASP A 167 -16.82 1.85 4.64
C ASP A 167 -16.13 2.42 5.89
N ALA A 168 -16.89 3.17 6.69
CA ALA A 168 -16.35 3.84 7.87
C ALA A 168 -15.65 2.83 8.77
N ASP A 169 -16.12 1.58 8.80
CA ASP A 169 -15.53 0.47 9.55
C ASP A 169 -14.10 0.11 9.14
N TYR A 170 -13.69 0.47 7.93
CA TYR A 170 -12.33 0.29 7.39
C TYR A 170 -11.48 1.56 7.44
N SER A 171 -11.93 2.60 8.16
CA SER A 171 -11.03 3.68 8.55
C SER A 171 -9.92 3.13 9.46
N LEU A 172 -8.71 3.71 9.39
CA LEU A 172 -7.57 3.25 10.19
C LEU A 172 -7.91 3.20 11.69
N ASP A 173 -8.57 4.23 12.22
CA ASP A 173 -8.97 4.28 13.63
C ASP A 173 -9.94 3.16 14.01
N ASN A 174 -10.90 2.81 13.12
CA ASN A 174 -11.82 1.71 13.36
C ASN A 174 -11.13 0.35 13.25
N MET A 175 -10.21 0.17 12.29
CA MET A 175 -9.39 -1.04 12.19
C MET A 175 -8.55 -1.22 13.47
N VAL A 176 -7.86 -0.17 13.91
CA VAL A 176 -7.06 -0.17 15.14
C VAL A 176 -7.93 -0.50 16.35
N ARG A 177 -9.10 0.14 16.48
CA ARG A 177 -10.05 -0.14 17.57
C ARG A 177 -10.48 -1.60 17.57
N LYS A 178 -10.95 -2.11 16.43
CA LYS A 178 -11.42 -3.51 16.29
C LYS A 178 -10.30 -4.50 16.61
N PHE A 179 -9.11 -4.26 16.08
CA PHE A 179 -7.95 -5.10 16.34
C PHE A 179 -7.57 -5.09 17.81
N CYS A 180 -7.36 -3.93 18.42
CA CYS A 180 -6.96 -3.81 19.84
C CYS A 180 -7.99 -4.39 20.81
N THR A 181 -9.28 -4.37 20.45
CA THR A 181 -10.35 -4.89 21.32
C THR A 181 -10.43 -6.42 21.30
N HIS A 182 -10.12 -7.06 20.17
CA HIS A 182 -10.44 -8.47 19.94
C HIS A 182 -9.25 -9.36 19.59
N ASN A 183 -8.06 -8.81 19.35
CA ASN A 183 -6.89 -9.63 19.07
C ASN A 183 -6.53 -10.48 20.30
N LYS A 184 -6.01 -11.69 20.03
CA LYS A 184 -5.55 -12.64 21.05
C LYS A 184 -4.05 -12.50 21.34
N SER A 185 -3.35 -11.60 20.66
CA SER A 185 -1.88 -11.47 20.63
C SER A 185 -1.31 -10.42 21.60
N GLY A 186 -2.13 -9.86 22.50
CA GLY A 186 -1.67 -8.88 23.49
C GLY A 186 -1.31 -7.49 22.92
N ILE A 187 -1.63 -7.23 21.66
CA ILE A 187 -1.49 -5.90 21.06
C ILE A 187 -2.62 -5.04 21.59
N ASN A 188 -2.30 -3.85 22.07
CA ASN A 188 -3.26 -2.94 22.66
C ASN A 188 -3.02 -1.52 22.14
N ILE A 189 -3.88 -0.59 22.55
CA ILE A 189 -3.82 0.78 22.04
C ILE A 189 -2.51 1.52 22.37
N LEU A 190 -1.73 1.04 23.33
CA LEU A 190 -0.45 1.68 23.71
C LEU A 190 0.69 1.27 22.78
N ASN A 191 0.73 0.01 22.34
CA ASN A 191 1.82 -0.55 21.52
C ASN A 191 1.51 -0.61 20.01
N VAL A 192 0.24 -0.60 19.61
CA VAL A 192 -0.17 -0.69 18.20
C VAL A 192 0.42 0.45 17.35
N TRP A 193 0.64 1.63 17.96
CA TRP A 193 1.16 2.80 17.25
C TRP A 193 2.62 2.65 16.81
N ASP A 194 3.38 1.78 17.47
CA ASP A 194 4.80 1.55 17.17
C ASP A 194 4.99 0.44 16.11
N MET A 195 3.90 -0.20 15.69
CA MET A 195 3.91 -1.10 14.55
C MET A 195 4.04 -0.32 13.25
N THR A 196 4.77 -0.90 12.29
CA THR A 196 4.72 -0.40 10.91
C THR A 196 3.36 -0.67 10.29
N TYR A 197 2.98 0.15 9.32
CA TYR A 197 1.71 -0.05 8.63
C TYR A 197 1.61 -1.44 8.01
N TYR A 198 2.69 -1.94 7.40
CA TYR A 198 2.71 -3.30 6.84
C TYR A 198 2.48 -4.39 7.90
N GLN A 199 3.16 -4.29 9.05
CA GLN A 199 2.94 -5.19 10.19
C GLN A 199 1.47 -5.17 10.62
N PHE A 200 0.90 -3.97 10.80
CA PHE A 200 -0.48 -3.82 11.23
C PHE A 200 -1.47 -4.43 10.23
N ILE A 201 -1.35 -4.10 8.94
CA ILE A 201 -2.28 -4.61 7.91
C ILE A 201 -2.17 -6.13 7.77
N SER A 202 -0.97 -6.68 7.83
CA SER A 202 -0.76 -8.13 7.77
C SER A 202 -1.40 -8.84 8.98
N MET A 203 -1.16 -8.33 10.19
CA MET A 203 -1.78 -8.90 11.41
C MET A 203 -3.30 -8.69 11.45
N PHE A 204 -3.79 -7.57 10.93
CA PHE A 204 -5.22 -7.31 10.82
C PHE A 204 -5.88 -8.28 9.84
N GLY A 205 -5.24 -8.60 8.71
CA GLY A 205 -5.70 -9.61 7.76
C GLY A 205 -5.81 -11.00 8.40
N GLU A 206 -4.80 -11.42 9.16
CA GLU A 206 -4.85 -12.69 9.92
C GLU A 206 -5.97 -12.68 10.97
N TYR A 207 -6.17 -11.54 11.65
CA TYR A 207 -7.31 -11.38 12.56
C TYR A 207 -8.65 -11.54 11.84
N GLN A 208 -8.82 -10.94 10.66
CA GLN A 208 -10.03 -11.09 9.86
C GLN A 208 -10.26 -12.55 9.44
N ASN A 209 -9.21 -13.24 8.99
CA ASN A 209 -9.27 -14.66 8.61
C ASN A 209 -9.67 -15.52 9.81
N ALA A 210 -9.03 -15.34 10.96
CA ALA A 210 -9.36 -16.07 12.18
C ALA A 210 -10.82 -15.86 12.62
N ARG A 211 -11.33 -14.63 12.52
CA ARG A 211 -12.75 -14.32 12.84
C ARG A 211 -13.72 -15.00 11.87
N GLN A 212 -13.36 -15.12 10.59
CA GLN A 212 -14.16 -15.84 9.62
C GLN A 212 -14.17 -17.35 9.91
N CYS A 213 -13.01 -17.93 10.26
CA CYS A 213 -12.93 -19.32 10.71
C CYS A 213 -13.80 -19.57 11.95
N ASP A 214 -13.67 -18.74 13.01
CA ASP A 214 -14.48 -18.85 14.23
C ASP A 214 -15.98 -18.81 13.91
N PHE A 215 -16.41 -17.94 12.99
CA PHE A 215 -17.81 -17.81 12.59
C PHE A 215 -18.30 -19.03 11.79
N ASN A 216 -17.50 -19.52 10.86
CA ASN A 216 -17.81 -20.71 10.07
C ASN A 216 -17.89 -21.95 10.96
N ASP A 217 -16.98 -22.09 11.94
CA ASP A 217 -17.00 -23.19 12.92
C ASP A 217 -18.25 -23.13 13.79
N MET A 218 -18.64 -21.93 14.25
CA MET A 218 -19.87 -21.73 15.03
C MET A 218 -21.13 -22.06 14.19
N MET A 219 -21.17 -21.67 12.92
CA MET A 219 -22.24 -22.04 12.00
C MET A 219 -22.30 -23.55 11.79
N ALA A 220 -21.15 -24.20 11.57
CA ALA A 220 -21.07 -25.64 11.40
C ALA A 220 -21.54 -26.38 12.67
N ALA A 221 -21.09 -25.96 13.86
CA ALA A 221 -21.52 -26.57 15.12
C ALA A 221 -23.02 -26.40 15.40
N ASN A 222 -23.62 -25.27 15.00
CA ASN A 222 -25.06 -25.04 15.17
C ASN A 222 -25.91 -25.80 14.13
N THR A 223 -25.39 -25.95 12.91
CA THR A 223 -26.10 -26.63 11.81
C THR A 223 -25.99 -28.15 11.94
N PHE A 224 -24.82 -28.63 12.34
CA PHE A 224 -24.52 -30.04 12.54
C PHE A 224 -24.42 -30.30 14.05
N SER A 225 -25.55 -30.57 14.70
CA SER A 225 -25.55 -31.04 16.09
C SER A 225 -25.06 -32.49 16.14
N TYR A 226 -23.75 -32.67 16.33
CA TYR A 226 -23.15 -34.00 16.49
C TYR A 226 -23.44 -34.55 17.90
N LYS A 227 -24.00 -35.77 17.98
CA LYS A 227 -24.27 -36.43 19.28
C LYS A 227 -23.01 -36.99 19.96
N LYS A 228 -21.92 -37.17 19.20
CA LYS A 228 -20.63 -37.68 19.68
C LYS A 228 -19.49 -36.83 19.10
N SER A 229 -18.47 -36.54 19.91
CA SER A 229 -17.32 -35.72 19.49
C SER A 229 -16.52 -36.32 18.32
N SER A 230 -16.62 -37.63 18.08
CA SER A 230 -15.99 -38.34 16.96
C SER A 230 -16.55 -37.98 15.58
N ASP A 231 -17.75 -37.39 15.56
CA ASP A 231 -18.50 -37.18 14.32
C ASP A 231 -18.24 -35.78 13.73
N TYR A 232 -17.63 -34.87 14.53
CA TYR A 232 -17.20 -33.55 14.07
C TYR A 232 -15.92 -33.66 13.25
N LYS A 233 -16.02 -33.46 11.93
CA LYS A 233 -14.90 -33.47 10.99
C LYS A 233 -14.76 -32.08 10.33
N PRO A 234 -13.97 -31.17 10.92
CA PRO A 234 -13.91 -29.76 10.52
C PRO A 234 -13.39 -29.51 9.10
N LEU A 235 -12.86 -30.52 8.40
CA LEU A 235 -12.35 -30.39 7.03
C LEU A 235 -13.28 -30.97 5.98
N ASP A 236 -14.34 -31.69 6.37
CA ASP A 236 -15.21 -32.39 5.40
C ASP A 236 -16.14 -31.42 4.65
N TYR A 237 -16.59 -30.32 5.28
CA TYR A 237 -17.39 -29.30 4.59
C TYR A 237 -16.56 -28.42 3.64
N MET A 238 -15.23 -28.43 3.76
CA MET A 238 -14.31 -27.72 2.86
C MET A 238 -13.99 -28.52 1.58
N ARG A 239 -14.31 -29.83 1.53
CA ARG A 239 -14.01 -30.70 0.38
C ARG A 239 -15.01 -30.63 -0.77
N ASN A 240 -16.17 -30.00 -0.60
CA ASN A 240 -17.25 -30.02 -1.59
C ASN A 240 -17.30 -28.76 -2.47
N THR A 241 -16.19 -28.40 -3.14
CA THR A 241 -16.19 -27.36 -4.18
C THR A 241 -15.80 -27.86 -5.57
N ASP A 242 -15.68 -29.18 -5.77
CA ASP A 242 -15.50 -29.78 -7.10
C ASP A 242 -16.75 -30.59 -7.49
N ALA A 243 -17.78 -29.89 -7.97
CA ALA A 243 -18.90 -30.46 -8.74
C ALA A 243 -19.48 -29.43 -9.71
#